data_AF-A0A0F9QRT3-F1
#
_entry.id   AF-A0A0F9QRT3-F1
#
_cell.length_a   1.000
_cell.length_b   1.000
_cell.length_c   1.000
_cell.angle_alpha   90.00
_cell.angle_beta   90.00
_cell.angle_gamma   90.00
#
_symmetry.space_group_name_H-M   'P 1'
#
loop_
_entity.id
_entity.type
_entity.pdbx_description
1 polymer ?
#
loop_
_entity_poly.entity_id
_entity_poly.type
_entity_poly.pdbx_seq_one_letter_code
_entity_poly.pdbx_strand_id
1 'polypeptide(L)'
;MPDFNNFVYFVLVRNGNASYSFTGYSDIETGEVKVINFGKKDPKTGNDLPHRFRFDRAHRSMRWNKNHKDIHGNSVVDFLRNFPECGGSPGGVYTEVDGEPFQSNMMFKEMNESKDAEIALDAKRLKNKAETTALKLKGEELSDMAVLCGMLSKDEGMQLHRVVEYAGASPEKWLEMYDQPERTVKALLQKAVAAGVVDNSRGTLYVWENITIGANESLAISKLMEDSSIREAIEQNLTVLGA
;
A
#
# COMPACT_ATOMS: atom_id res chain seq x y z
N MET A 1 2.00 33.11 -14.56
CA MET A 1 2.00 32.03 -13.55
C MET A 1 3.38 31.39 -13.53
N PRO A 2 3.90 30.91 -12.39
CA PRO A 2 5.15 30.16 -12.37
C PRO A 2 4.99 28.89 -13.21
N ASP A 3 5.88 28.67 -14.18
CA ASP A 3 5.89 27.45 -14.97
C ASP A 3 6.58 26.34 -14.17
N PHE A 4 5.77 25.52 -13.51
CA PHE A 4 6.25 24.41 -12.67
C PHE A 4 6.88 23.28 -13.50
N ASN A 5 6.66 23.23 -14.82
CA ASN A 5 7.24 22.20 -15.69
C ASN A 5 8.76 22.31 -15.85
N ASN A 6 9.36 23.45 -15.48
CA ASN A 6 10.80 23.67 -15.56
C ASN A 6 11.57 23.18 -14.34
N PHE A 7 10.90 22.56 -13.37
CA PHE A 7 11.53 22.06 -12.15
C PHE A 7 11.54 20.53 -12.09
N VAL A 8 12.49 20.02 -11.32
CA VAL A 8 12.58 18.63 -10.87
C VAL A 8 12.60 18.65 -9.36
N TYR A 9 11.88 17.72 -8.75
CA TYR A 9 11.83 17.55 -7.31
C TYR A 9 12.58 16.28 -6.94
N PHE A 10 13.42 16.37 -5.91
CA PHE A 10 14.01 15.21 -5.25
C PHE A 10 13.41 15.09 -3.87
N VAL A 11 13.05 13.89 -3.44
CA VAL A 11 12.37 13.61 -2.16
C VAL A 11 13.16 12.62 -1.32
N LEU A 12 13.26 12.87 -0.02
CA LEU A 12 13.92 11.99 0.94
C LEU A 12 13.02 10.80 1.27
N VAL A 13 13.44 9.58 0.90
CA VAL A 13 12.65 8.34 1.05
C VAL A 13 12.94 7.57 2.34
N ARG A 14 14.02 7.90 3.05
CA ARG A 14 14.37 7.22 4.31
C ARG A 14 13.31 7.40 5.39
N ASN A 15 12.78 6.31 5.94
CA ASN A 15 11.86 6.35 7.08
C ASN A 15 12.54 6.95 8.33
N GLY A 16 11.92 7.99 8.91
CA GLY A 16 12.37 8.62 10.16
C GLY A 16 12.48 10.16 10.12
N ASN A 17 12.57 10.79 11.29
CA ASN A 17 12.62 12.25 11.49
C ASN A 17 14.01 12.89 11.24
N ALA A 18 14.92 12.19 10.56
CA ALA A 18 16.30 12.64 10.39
C ALA A 18 16.47 13.58 9.18
N SER A 19 17.30 14.61 9.33
CA SER A 19 17.82 15.39 8.20
C SER A 19 18.93 14.62 7.50
N TYR A 20 19.10 14.86 6.20
CA TYR A 20 20.15 14.25 5.39
C TYR A 20 20.84 15.33 4.56
N SER A 21 22.17 15.27 4.44
CA SER A 21 22.94 16.27 3.70
C SER A 21 24.24 15.70 3.17
N PHE A 22 24.67 16.20 2.01
CA PHE A 22 25.88 15.78 1.31
C PHE A 22 26.45 16.93 0.48
N THR A 23 27.70 16.80 0.03
CA THR A 23 28.40 17.82 -0.77
C THR A 23 28.96 17.28 -2.09
N GLY A 24 29.19 15.97 -2.16
CA GLY A 24 29.86 15.32 -3.27
C GLY A 24 29.83 13.80 -3.15
N TYR A 25 30.25 13.11 -4.19
CA TYR A 25 30.44 11.66 -4.22
C TYR A 25 31.64 11.33 -5.11
N SER A 26 32.23 10.15 -4.92
CA SER A 26 33.23 9.61 -5.84
C SER A 26 32.52 8.88 -6.96
N ASP A 27 32.82 9.27 -8.19
CA ASP A 27 32.40 8.56 -9.39
C ASP A 27 33.03 7.16 -9.41
N ILE A 28 32.22 6.12 -9.63
CA ILE A 28 32.67 4.73 -9.50
C ILE A 28 33.62 4.34 -10.63
N GLU A 29 33.42 4.88 -11.83
CA GLU A 29 34.20 4.52 -13.01
C GLU A 29 35.58 5.20 -13.00
N THR A 30 35.61 6.48 -12.64
CA THR A 30 36.80 7.32 -12.73
C THR A 30 37.52 7.49 -11.39
N GLY A 31 36.85 7.23 -10.27
CA GLY A 31 37.33 7.55 -8.91
C GLY A 31 37.36 9.05 -8.60
N GLU A 32 36.93 9.91 -9.54
CA GLU A 32 36.96 11.36 -9.38
C GLU A 32 35.87 11.82 -8.40
N VAL A 33 36.22 12.75 -7.51
CA VAL A 33 35.23 13.37 -6.61
C VAL A 33 34.42 14.40 -7.37
N LYS A 34 33.13 14.14 -7.55
CA LYS A 34 32.17 15.07 -8.14
C LYS A 34 31.58 15.97 -7.06
N VAL A 35 31.51 17.26 -7.33
CA VAL A 35 30.88 18.30 -6.49
C VAL A 35 30.19 19.34 -7.37
N ILE A 36 29.27 20.11 -6.79
CA ILE A 36 28.61 21.26 -7.43
C ILE A 36 29.08 22.54 -6.76
N ASN A 37 29.53 23.54 -7.54
CA ASN A 37 30.01 24.82 -7.01
C ASN A 37 29.19 26.01 -7.50
N PHE A 38 28.69 26.84 -6.59
CA PHE A 38 27.96 28.07 -6.93
C PHE A 38 28.78 29.35 -6.70
N GLY A 39 30.11 29.26 -6.77
CA GLY A 39 31.00 30.42 -6.69
C GLY A 39 31.27 30.95 -5.29
N LYS A 40 30.82 30.23 -4.24
CA LYS A 40 31.21 30.54 -2.88
C LYS A 40 32.67 30.15 -2.67
N LYS A 41 33.50 31.06 -2.17
CA LYS A 41 34.91 30.81 -1.86
C LYS A 41 35.16 30.73 -0.36
N ASP A 42 36.13 29.90 0.03
CA ASP A 42 36.64 29.86 1.38
C ASP A 42 37.45 31.15 1.65
N PRO A 43 37.10 31.95 2.67
CA PRO A 43 37.79 33.21 2.96
C PRO A 43 39.25 33.04 3.40
N LYS A 44 39.66 31.84 3.84
CA LYS A 44 41.04 31.56 4.28
C LYS A 44 41.91 31.00 3.17
N THR A 45 41.35 30.11 2.34
CA THR A 45 42.12 29.39 1.31
C THR A 45 41.89 29.93 -0.11
N GLY A 46 40.80 30.69 -0.33
CA GLY A 46 40.41 31.17 -1.65
C GLY A 46 39.81 30.10 -2.57
N ASN A 47 39.72 28.85 -2.10
CA ASN A 47 39.22 27.70 -2.86
C ASN A 47 37.70 27.73 -2.97
N ASP A 48 37.16 27.14 -4.04
CA ASP A 48 35.72 26.97 -4.20
C ASP A 48 35.15 26.04 -3.12
N LEU A 49 34.05 26.46 -2.50
CA LEU A 49 33.31 25.70 -1.51
C LEU A 49 32.17 24.93 -2.18
N PRO A 50 32.15 23.60 -2.08
CA PRO A 50 31.08 22.80 -2.67
C PRO A 50 29.74 23.11 -2.01
N HIS A 51 28.70 23.10 -2.82
CA HIS A 51 27.35 23.26 -2.36
C HIS A 51 26.94 22.08 -1.49
N ARG A 52 26.40 22.37 -0.30
CA ARG A 52 25.84 21.35 0.59
C ARG A 52 24.36 21.19 0.30
N PHE A 53 24.01 20.07 -0.33
CA PHE A 53 22.62 19.64 -0.49
C PHE A 53 22.09 19.19 0.87
N ARG A 54 20.84 19.56 1.18
CA ARG A 54 20.23 19.26 2.47
C ARG A 54 18.73 19.02 2.33
N PHE A 55 18.30 17.86 2.79
CA PHE A 55 16.91 17.57 3.14
C PHE A 55 16.77 17.85 4.64
N ASP A 56 15.95 18.84 4.99
CA ASP A 56 15.65 19.12 6.39
C ASP A 56 14.47 18.26 6.87
N ARG A 57 14.14 18.36 8.16
CA ARG A 57 13.03 17.59 8.75
C ARG A 57 11.64 18.08 8.29
N ALA A 58 11.51 19.37 7.96
CA ALA A 58 10.23 20.01 7.65
C ALA A 58 9.88 19.97 6.15
N HIS A 59 10.91 20.00 5.32
CA HIS A 59 10.96 20.05 3.87
C HIS A 59 11.84 18.89 3.38
N ARG A 60 11.21 17.73 3.34
CA ARG A 60 11.81 16.48 2.83
C ARG A 60 11.93 16.44 1.32
N SER A 61 11.85 17.59 0.65
CA SER A 61 11.97 17.73 -0.79
C SER A 61 12.88 18.92 -1.14
N MET A 62 13.64 18.76 -2.22
CA MET A 62 14.43 19.83 -2.83
C MET A 62 13.97 20.04 -4.26
N ARG A 63 13.90 21.30 -4.69
CA ARG A 63 13.46 21.68 -6.02
C ARG A 63 14.60 22.34 -6.78
N TRP A 64 14.86 21.86 -7.99
CA TRP A 64 15.88 22.40 -8.90
C TRP A 64 15.29 22.68 -10.27
N ASN A 65 15.77 23.74 -10.93
CA ASN A 65 15.42 23.97 -12.34
C ASN A 65 16.13 22.92 -13.21
N LYS A 66 15.44 22.37 -14.20
CA LYS A 66 15.97 21.35 -15.14
C LYS A 66 17.28 21.77 -15.80
N ASN A 67 17.45 23.07 -16.05
CA ASN A 67 18.61 23.64 -16.72
C ASN A 67 19.59 24.30 -15.75
N HIS A 68 19.44 24.09 -14.44
CA HIS A 68 20.33 24.69 -13.45
C HIS A 68 21.73 24.10 -13.57
N LYS A 69 22.72 24.96 -13.79
CA LYS A 69 24.14 24.60 -13.88
C LYS A 69 24.95 25.30 -12.81
N ASP A 70 26.04 24.66 -12.40
CA ASP A 70 27.04 25.23 -11.53
C ASP A 70 27.97 26.18 -12.30
N ILE A 71 28.94 26.82 -11.62
CA ILE A 71 29.87 27.77 -12.25
C ILE A 71 30.80 27.13 -13.28
N HIS A 72 30.95 25.80 -13.25
CA HIS A 72 31.77 25.00 -14.15
C HIS A 72 30.95 24.39 -15.30
N GLY A 73 29.65 24.69 -15.36
CA GLY A 73 28.72 24.21 -16.38
C GLY A 73 28.12 22.84 -16.11
N ASN A 74 28.36 22.25 -14.93
CA ASN A 74 27.82 20.95 -14.54
C ASN A 74 26.34 21.06 -14.17
N SER A 75 25.53 20.14 -14.69
CA SER A 75 24.10 20.06 -14.40
C SER A 75 23.86 19.59 -12.97
N VAL A 76 23.12 20.38 -12.18
CA VAL A 76 22.78 20.02 -10.80
C VAL A 76 21.84 18.81 -10.77
N VAL A 77 20.90 18.73 -11.71
CA VAL A 77 19.95 17.61 -11.79
C VAL A 77 20.67 16.31 -12.12
N ASP A 78 21.59 16.32 -13.09
CA ASP A 78 22.34 15.12 -13.47
C ASP A 78 23.32 14.71 -12.37
N PHE A 79 23.93 15.67 -11.68
CA PHE A 79 24.72 15.39 -10.48
C PHE A 79 23.90 14.65 -9.41
N LEU A 80 22.66 15.09 -9.15
CA LEU A 80 21.78 14.46 -8.17
C LEU A 80 21.32 13.06 -8.62
N ARG A 81 21.01 12.86 -9.90
CA ARG A 81 20.62 11.55 -10.48
C ARG A 81 21.73 10.52 -10.38
N ASN A 82 22.97 10.95 -10.56
CA ASN A 82 24.16 10.08 -10.48
C ASN A 82 24.70 9.92 -9.06
N PHE A 83 24.11 10.60 -8.06
CA PHE A 83 24.53 10.45 -6.67
C PHE A 83 24.25 9.01 -6.20
N PRO A 84 25.21 8.28 -5.59
CA PRO A 84 25.06 6.85 -5.25
C PRO A 84 23.81 6.51 -4.43
N GLU A 85 23.37 7.44 -3.58
CA GLU A 85 22.21 7.28 -2.71
C GLU A 85 20.90 7.83 -3.31
N CYS A 86 20.92 8.27 -4.58
CA CYS A 86 19.71 8.60 -5.35
C CYS A 86 19.11 7.35 -5.96
N GLY A 87 17.79 7.19 -5.86
CA GLY A 87 17.05 6.07 -6.45
C GLY A 87 17.27 5.96 -7.96
N GLY A 88 17.71 4.78 -8.42
CA GLY A 88 18.02 4.49 -9.82
C GLY A 88 19.37 5.04 -10.30
N SER A 89 20.22 5.53 -9.40
CA SER A 89 21.55 6.03 -9.75
C SER A 89 22.44 4.91 -10.30
N PRO A 90 23.17 5.14 -11.42
CA PRO A 90 24.19 4.20 -11.90
C PRO A 90 25.30 3.95 -10.87
N GLY A 91 25.57 4.95 -10.01
CA GLY A 91 26.54 4.84 -8.92
C GLY A 91 26.00 4.15 -7.66
N GLY A 92 24.79 3.58 -7.71
CA GLY A 92 24.16 2.92 -6.57
C GLY A 92 24.78 1.56 -6.24
N VAL A 93 24.54 1.10 -5.00
CA VAL A 93 24.91 -0.26 -4.57
C VAL A 93 23.70 -1.17 -4.73
N TYR A 94 23.75 -2.08 -5.70
CA TYR A 94 22.65 -2.97 -6.03
C TYR A 94 22.90 -4.40 -5.53
N THR A 95 21.85 -5.03 -5.02
CA THR A 95 21.79 -6.43 -4.62
C THR A 95 20.58 -7.08 -5.27
N GLU A 96 20.67 -8.34 -5.66
CA GLU A 96 19.53 -9.06 -6.24
C GLU A 96 18.59 -9.54 -5.14
N VAL A 97 17.29 -9.27 -5.29
CA VAL A 97 16.22 -9.75 -4.40
C VAL A 97 15.08 -10.26 -5.29
N ASP A 98 14.72 -11.54 -5.14
CA ASP A 98 13.68 -12.20 -5.94
C ASP A 98 13.87 -12.08 -7.47
N GLY A 99 15.13 -12.07 -7.92
CA GLY A 99 15.49 -11.93 -9.34
C GLY A 99 15.51 -10.48 -9.87
N GLU A 100 15.23 -9.50 -9.02
CA GLU A 100 15.18 -8.09 -9.38
C GLU A 100 16.30 -7.27 -8.70
N PRO A 101 16.88 -6.26 -9.37
CA PRO A 101 17.90 -5.41 -8.78
C PRO A 101 17.29 -4.48 -7.73
N PHE A 102 17.71 -4.66 -6.48
CA PHE A 102 17.35 -3.81 -5.35
C PHE A 102 18.51 -2.86 -5.00
N GLN A 103 18.26 -1.55 -5.02
CA GLN A 103 19.26 -0.56 -4.59
C GLN A 103 19.28 -0.43 -3.06
N SER A 104 20.38 -0.85 -2.45
CA SER A 104 20.66 -0.63 -1.03
C SER A 104 21.07 0.83 -0.77
N ASN A 105 20.84 1.33 0.46
CA ASN A 105 21.22 2.68 0.91
C ASN A 105 20.63 3.86 0.12
N MET A 106 19.52 3.66 -0.61
CA MET A 106 18.77 4.77 -1.22
C MET A 106 18.29 5.74 -0.13
N MET A 107 18.77 6.98 -0.16
CA MET A 107 18.35 8.04 0.76
C MET A 107 17.25 8.90 0.17
N PHE A 108 17.33 9.23 -1.12
CA PHE A 108 16.38 10.10 -1.82
C PHE A 108 16.12 9.61 -3.25
N LYS A 109 15.10 10.14 -3.92
CA LYS A 109 14.81 9.86 -5.34
C LYS A 109 14.26 11.07 -6.06
N GLU A 110 14.39 11.11 -7.38
CA GLU A 110 13.62 12.04 -8.22
C GLU A 110 12.12 11.68 -8.14
N MET A 111 11.29 12.68 -7.85
CA MET A 111 9.83 12.54 -7.84
C MET A 111 9.35 12.43 -9.29
N ASN A 112 8.75 11.29 -9.64
CA ASN A 112 8.17 11.11 -10.95
C ASN A 112 6.70 11.51 -10.88
N GLU A 113 6.42 12.80 -11.08
CA GLU A 113 5.07 13.36 -10.96
C GLU A 113 4.03 12.61 -11.80
N SER A 114 4.39 12.18 -13.02
CA SER A 114 3.48 11.45 -13.90
C SER A 114 3.19 10.04 -13.39
N LYS A 115 4.22 9.29 -12.97
CA LYS A 115 4.05 7.93 -12.44
C LYS A 115 3.37 7.94 -11.06
N ASP A 116 3.73 8.88 -10.20
CA ASP A 116 3.10 9.03 -8.88
C ASP A 116 1.63 9.48 -9.03
N ALA A 117 1.31 10.34 -10.01
CA ALA A 117 -0.07 10.69 -10.36
C ALA A 117 -0.84 9.49 -10.91
N GLU A 118 -0.24 8.67 -11.77
CA GLU A 118 -0.85 7.45 -12.30
C GLU A 118 -1.17 6.46 -11.17
N ILE A 119 -0.20 6.16 -10.29
CA ILE A 119 -0.42 5.30 -9.12
C ILE A 119 -1.54 5.85 -8.23
N ALA A 120 -1.56 7.17 -7.99
CA ALA A 120 -2.61 7.80 -7.19
C ALA A 120 -3.99 7.73 -7.88
N LEU A 121 -4.05 7.87 -9.21
CA LEU A 121 -5.27 7.73 -9.98
C LEU A 121 -5.76 6.29 -9.98
N ASP A 122 -4.87 5.31 -10.11
CA ASP A 122 -5.23 3.89 -10.05
C ASP A 122 -5.71 3.48 -8.67
N ALA A 123 -5.07 3.95 -7.60
CA ALA A 123 -5.57 3.76 -6.23
C ALA A 123 -6.98 4.37 -6.05
N LYS A 124 -7.24 5.56 -6.61
CA LYS A 124 -8.58 6.16 -6.61
C LYS A 124 -9.58 5.36 -7.43
N ARG A 125 -9.21 4.89 -8.62
CA ARG A 125 -10.07 4.05 -9.48
C ARG A 125 -10.43 2.76 -8.76
N LEU A 126 -9.47 2.12 -8.10
CA LEU A 126 -9.66 0.89 -7.35
C LEU A 126 -10.60 1.11 -6.17
N LYS A 127 -10.36 2.16 -5.37
CA LYS A 127 -11.24 2.55 -4.27
C LYS A 127 -12.67 2.83 -4.76
N ASN A 128 -12.81 3.66 -5.79
CA ASN A 128 -14.12 3.99 -6.36
C ASN A 128 -14.84 2.73 -6.86
N LYS A 129 -14.12 1.80 -7.50
CA LYS A 129 -14.67 0.50 -7.94
C LYS A 129 -15.16 -0.30 -6.74
N ALA A 130 -14.36 -0.43 -5.69
CA ALA A 130 -14.72 -1.15 -4.47
C ALA A 130 -15.97 -0.57 -3.80
N GLU A 131 -15.98 0.74 -3.54
CA GLU A 131 -17.13 1.45 -2.94
C GLU A 131 -18.38 1.39 -3.81
N THR A 132 -18.25 1.53 -5.13
CA THR A 132 -19.38 1.45 -6.06
C THR A 132 -19.98 0.04 -6.11
N THR A 133 -19.14 -1.00 -6.07
CA THR A 133 -19.61 -2.39 -6.00
C THR A 133 -20.31 -2.64 -4.66
N ALA A 134 -19.74 -2.18 -3.55
CA ALA A 134 -20.34 -2.26 -2.22
C ALA A 134 -21.72 -1.57 -2.16
N LEU A 135 -21.85 -0.37 -2.74
CA LEU A 135 -23.10 0.40 -2.77
C LEU A 135 -24.24 -0.27 -3.57
N LYS A 136 -23.91 -1.24 -4.44
CA LYS A 136 -24.91 -1.96 -5.24
C LYS A 136 -25.47 -3.18 -4.52
N LEU A 137 -24.85 -3.63 -3.44
CA LEU A 137 -25.29 -4.79 -2.67
C LEU A 137 -26.62 -4.50 -1.98
N LYS A 138 -27.50 -5.50 -1.97
CA LYS A 138 -28.82 -5.45 -1.35
C LYS A 138 -29.20 -6.81 -0.77
N GLY A 139 -30.13 -6.82 0.18
CA GLY A 139 -30.72 -8.05 0.70
C GLY A 139 -29.68 -9.02 1.25
N GLU A 140 -29.77 -10.28 0.81
CA GLU A 140 -28.92 -11.37 1.33
C GLU A 140 -27.44 -11.18 1.01
N GLU A 141 -27.09 -10.70 -0.20
CA GLU A 141 -25.69 -10.42 -0.55
C GLU A 141 -25.07 -9.33 0.33
N LEU A 142 -25.85 -8.30 0.68
CA LEU A 142 -25.40 -7.26 1.59
C LEU A 142 -25.21 -7.82 3.00
N SER A 143 -26.15 -8.64 3.47
CA SER A 143 -26.08 -9.31 4.76
C SER A 143 -24.85 -10.21 4.86
N ASP A 144 -24.57 -11.01 3.82
CA ASP A 144 -23.40 -11.89 3.76
C ASP A 144 -22.10 -11.09 3.84
N MET A 145 -21.95 -10.07 3.00
CA MET A 145 -20.74 -9.26 2.98
C MET A 145 -20.57 -8.45 4.28
N ALA A 146 -21.67 -8.01 4.91
CA ALA A 146 -21.61 -7.33 6.19
C ALA A 146 -21.00 -8.22 7.27
N VAL A 147 -21.40 -9.49 7.33
CA VAL A 147 -20.84 -10.45 8.30
C VAL A 147 -19.35 -10.69 8.05
N LEU A 148 -18.95 -10.85 6.79
CA LEU A 148 -17.53 -11.00 6.43
C LEU A 148 -16.69 -9.76 6.80
N CYS A 149 -17.30 -8.57 6.79
CA CYS A 149 -16.71 -7.32 7.27
C CYS A 149 -16.77 -7.14 8.80
N GLY A 150 -17.24 -8.14 9.55
CA GLY A 150 -17.35 -8.11 11.01
C GLY A 150 -18.62 -7.41 11.54
N MET A 151 -19.66 -7.28 10.73
CA MET A 151 -20.92 -6.64 11.09
C MET A 151 -22.08 -7.64 11.14
N LEU A 152 -22.58 -7.92 12.35
CA LEU A 152 -23.68 -8.87 12.61
C LEU A 152 -25.06 -8.17 12.82
N SER A 153 -25.15 -6.86 12.59
CA SER A 153 -26.41 -6.11 12.71
C SER A 153 -27.43 -6.57 11.66
N LYS A 154 -28.72 -6.58 12.01
CA LYS A 154 -29.83 -6.80 11.05
C LYS A 154 -30.28 -5.50 10.35
N ASP A 155 -29.80 -4.34 10.80
CA ASP A 155 -30.14 -3.06 10.19
C ASP A 155 -29.41 -2.86 8.85
N GLU A 156 -30.16 -2.81 7.76
CA GLU A 156 -29.63 -2.76 6.39
C GLU A 156 -28.80 -1.48 6.14
N GLY A 157 -29.21 -0.35 6.71
CA GLY A 157 -28.48 0.91 6.60
C GLY A 157 -27.09 0.84 7.24
N MET A 158 -27.02 0.23 8.43
CA MET A 158 -25.78 -0.01 9.15
C MET A 158 -24.88 -1.04 8.46
N GLN A 159 -25.47 -2.10 7.89
CA GLN A 159 -24.74 -3.08 7.07
C GLN A 159 -24.10 -2.39 5.87
N LEU A 160 -24.90 -1.63 5.09
CA LEU A 160 -24.41 -0.92 3.91
C LEU A 160 -23.31 0.07 4.28
N HIS A 161 -23.50 0.83 5.34
CA HIS A 161 -22.49 1.78 5.82
C HIS A 161 -21.16 1.09 6.13
N ARG A 162 -21.17 -0.01 6.90
CA ARG A 162 -19.96 -0.74 7.27
C ARG A 162 -19.28 -1.42 6.09
N VAL A 163 -20.06 -1.99 5.18
CA VAL A 163 -19.55 -2.64 3.97
C VAL A 163 -18.85 -1.63 3.07
N VAL A 164 -19.44 -0.45 2.87
CA VAL A 164 -18.82 0.63 2.09
C VAL A 164 -17.57 1.18 2.78
N GLU A 165 -17.61 1.35 4.10
CA GLU A 165 -16.45 1.80 4.89
C GLU A 165 -15.26 0.83 4.76
N TYR A 166 -15.51 -0.48 4.89
CA TYR A 166 -14.49 -1.51 4.72
C TYR A 166 -13.92 -1.51 3.29
N ALA A 167 -14.81 -1.45 2.28
CA ALA A 167 -14.41 -1.40 0.86
C ALA A 167 -13.53 -0.18 0.55
N GLY A 168 -13.83 0.97 1.14
CA GLY A 168 -13.05 2.19 0.98
C GLY A 168 -11.71 2.18 1.72
N ALA A 169 -11.64 1.50 2.87
CA ALA A 169 -10.43 1.39 3.70
C ALA A 169 -9.45 0.32 3.19
N SER A 170 -9.94 -0.75 2.56
CA SER A 170 -9.12 -1.84 2.01
C SER A 170 -9.66 -2.37 0.67
N PRO A 171 -9.52 -1.59 -0.43
CA PRO A 171 -10.14 -1.91 -1.72
C PRO A 171 -9.70 -3.24 -2.34
N GLU A 172 -8.41 -3.59 -2.25
CA GLU A 172 -7.86 -4.84 -2.81
C GLU A 172 -8.45 -6.06 -2.11
N LYS A 173 -8.36 -6.10 -0.78
CA LYS A 173 -8.90 -7.19 0.04
C LYS A 173 -10.41 -7.32 -0.11
N TRP A 174 -11.12 -6.19 -0.24
CA TRP A 174 -12.55 -6.19 -0.48
C TRP A 174 -12.89 -6.85 -1.82
N LEU A 175 -12.22 -6.47 -2.90
CA LEU A 175 -12.46 -7.07 -4.22
C LEU A 175 -12.11 -8.55 -4.24
N GLU A 176 -10.99 -8.94 -3.62
CA GLU A 176 -10.60 -10.34 -3.48
C GLU A 176 -11.68 -11.15 -2.74
N MET A 177 -12.16 -10.65 -1.61
CA MET A 177 -13.22 -11.28 -0.82
C MET A 177 -14.55 -11.32 -1.57
N TYR A 178 -14.89 -10.27 -2.31
CA TYR A 178 -16.11 -10.19 -3.10
C TYR A 178 -16.08 -11.19 -4.26
N ASP A 179 -14.94 -11.38 -4.92
CA ASP A 179 -14.80 -12.29 -6.05
C ASP A 179 -14.65 -13.77 -5.64
N GLN A 180 -14.54 -14.08 -4.34
CA GLN A 180 -14.48 -15.45 -3.83
C GLN A 180 -15.83 -16.19 -4.03
N PRO A 181 -15.84 -17.37 -4.67
CA PRO A 181 -17.07 -18.14 -4.90
C PRO A 181 -17.65 -18.72 -3.60
N GLU A 182 -16.79 -18.96 -2.61
CA GLU A 182 -17.15 -19.53 -1.30
C GLU A 182 -17.68 -18.48 -0.29
N ARG A 183 -17.79 -17.20 -0.69
CA ARG A 183 -18.16 -16.10 0.21
C ARG A 183 -19.50 -16.30 0.93
N THR A 184 -20.49 -16.86 0.24
CA THR A 184 -21.83 -17.08 0.80
C THR A 184 -21.81 -18.17 1.88
N VAL A 185 -21.11 -19.27 1.62
CA VAL A 185 -20.93 -20.37 2.59
C VAL A 185 -20.11 -19.91 3.78
N LYS A 186 -19.09 -19.10 3.56
CA LYS A 186 -18.31 -18.49 4.64
C LYS A 186 -19.15 -17.56 5.51
N ALA A 187 -19.97 -16.70 4.89
CA ALA A 187 -20.87 -15.81 5.61
C ALA A 187 -21.91 -16.61 6.42
N LEU A 188 -22.48 -17.67 5.86
CA LEU A 188 -23.39 -18.58 6.55
C LEU A 188 -22.73 -19.20 7.79
N LEU A 189 -21.50 -19.72 7.65
CA LEU A 189 -20.76 -20.31 8.76
C LEU A 189 -20.54 -19.29 9.89
N GLN A 190 -20.16 -18.06 9.55
CA GLN A 190 -19.96 -16.99 10.54
C GLN A 190 -21.26 -16.57 11.22
N LYS A 191 -22.38 -16.50 10.47
CA LYS A 191 -23.72 -16.29 11.04
C LYS A 191 -24.11 -17.41 12.01
N ALA A 192 -23.86 -18.67 11.63
CA ALA A 192 -24.16 -19.84 12.44
C ALA A 192 -23.36 -19.90 13.73
N VAL A 193 -22.07 -19.54 13.68
CA VAL A 193 -21.21 -19.43 14.87
C VAL A 193 -21.69 -18.29 15.78
N ALA A 194 -21.98 -17.12 15.22
CA ALA A 194 -22.46 -15.97 15.99
C ALA A 194 -23.82 -16.23 16.67
N ALA A 195 -24.69 -17.01 16.02
CA ALA A 195 -25.98 -17.42 16.57
C ALA A 195 -25.90 -18.60 17.56
N GLY A 196 -24.73 -19.23 17.70
CA GLY A 196 -24.55 -20.42 18.55
C GLY A 196 -25.11 -21.71 17.96
N VAL A 197 -25.47 -21.74 16.67
CA VAL A 197 -25.90 -22.96 15.95
C VAL A 197 -24.70 -23.87 15.70
N VAL A 198 -23.55 -23.28 15.37
CA VAL A 198 -22.28 -23.98 15.21
C VAL A 198 -21.37 -23.61 16.38
N ASP A 199 -20.91 -24.61 17.12
CA ASP A 199 -19.95 -24.43 18.19
C ASP A 199 -18.54 -24.28 17.61
N ASN A 200 -17.87 -23.19 18.00
CA ASN A 200 -16.44 -22.93 17.76
C ASN A 200 -15.76 -22.37 19.04
N SER A 201 -16.27 -22.72 20.22
CA SER A 201 -15.76 -22.27 21.52
C SER A 201 -14.29 -22.63 21.77
N ARG A 202 -13.77 -23.64 21.07
CA ARG A 202 -12.39 -24.12 21.18
C ARG A 202 -11.46 -23.58 20.09
N GLY A 203 -11.96 -22.72 19.19
CA GLY A 203 -11.19 -22.02 18.15
C GLY A 203 -10.62 -22.88 17.01
N THR A 204 -10.67 -24.21 17.15
CA THR A 204 -10.08 -25.16 16.20
C THR A 204 -11.08 -26.18 15.68
N LEU A 205 -12.28 -26.27 16.23
CA LEU A 205 -13.25 -27.29 15.85
C LEU A 205 -14.60 -26.64 15.63
N TYR A 206 -15.14 -26.85 14.43
CA TYR A 206 -16.50 -26.45 14.09
C TYR A 206 -17.39 -27.67 14.25
N VAL A 207 -18.36 -27.57 15.16
CA VAL A 207 -19.29 -28.66 15.46
C VAL A 207 -20.71 -28.13 15.30
N TRP A 208 -21.52 -28.85 14.52
CA TRP A 208 -22.95 -28.62 14.45
C TRP A 208 -23.64 -29.80 15.12
N GLU A 209 -24.41 -29.53 16.18
CA GLU A 209 -24.97 -30.54 17.08
C GLU A 209 -23.89 -31.50 17.62
N ASN A 210 -23.79 -32.71 17.08
CA ASN A 210 -22.78 -33.72 17.42
C ASN A 210 -21.89 -34.11 16.23
N ILE A 211 -21.99 -33.39 15.10
CA ILE A 211 -21.25 -33.66 13.88
C ILE A 211 -20.11 -32.64 13.77
N THR A 212 -18.88 -33.14 13.69
CA THR A 212 -17.73 -32.30 13.36
C THR A 212 -17.78 -31.95 11.88
N ILE A 213 -18.00 -30.66 11.58
CA ILE A 213 -18.04 -30.16 10.20
C ILE A 213 -16.66 -29.74 9.70
N GLY A 214 -15.72 -29.41 10.60
CA GLY A 214 -14.33 -29.13 10.21
C GLY A 214 -13.40 -28.88 11.40
N ALA A 215 -12.11 -29.18 11.20
CA ALA A 215 -11.02 -28.89 12.16
C ALA A 215 -10.37 -27.51 11.95
N ASN A 216 -10.95 -26.68 11.09
CA ASN A 216 -10.66 -25.25 10.90
C ASN A 216 -11.74 -24.67 9.96
N GLU A 217 -11.72 -23.34 9.76
CA GLU A 217 -12.72 -22.64 8.93
C GLU A 217 -12.73 -23.16 7.49
N SER A 218 -11.55 -23.38 6.88
CA SER A 218 -11.44 -23.84 5.49
C SER A 218 -12.03 -25.23 5.29
N LEU A 219 -11.76 -26.18 6.19
CA LEU A 219 -12.35 -27.52 6.15
C LEU A 219 -13.87 -27.50 6.38
N ALA A 220 -14.35 -26.63 7.28
CA ALA A 220 -15.77 -26.46 7.50
C ALA A 220 -16.47 -25.89 6.25
N ILE A 221 -15.88 -24.89 5.60
CA ILE A 221 -16.38 -24.33 4.34
C ILE A 221 -16.40 -25.41 3.25
N SER A 222 -15.31 -26.17 3.06
CA SER A 222 -15.25 -27.26 2.08
C SER A 222 -16.37 -28.27 2.32
N LYS A 223 -16.57 -28.68 3.59
CA LYS A 223 -17.61 -29.65 3.95
C LYS A 223 -19.02 -29.11 3.65
N LEU A 224 -19.29 -27.83 3.92
CA LEU A 224 -20.57 -27.19 3.62
C LEU A 224 -20.80 -26.92 2.12
N MET A 225 -19.72 -26.80 1.34
CA MET A 225 -19.81 -26.74 -0.12
C MET A 225 -20.14 -28.12 -0.72
N GLU A 226 -19.55 -29.18 -0.18
CA GLU A 226 -19.76 -30.56 -0.65
C GLU A 226 -21.11 -31.15 -0.22
N ASP A 227 -21.56 -30.83 1.00
CA ASP A 227 -22.73 -31.44 1.63
C ASP A 227 -23.87 -30.43 1.80
N SER A 228 -24.73 -30.33 0.78
CA SER A 228 -25.85 -29.38 0.77
C SER A 228 -26.87 -29.67 1.88
N SER A 229 -26.95 -30.91 2.36
CA SER A 229 -27.92 -31.29 3.40
C SER A 229 -27.60 -30.63 4.75
N ILE A 230 -26.32 -30.63 5.13
CA ILE A 230 -25.85 -29.97 6.36
C ILE A 230 -26.01 -28.46 6.23
N ARG A 231 -25.69 -27.91 5.05
CA ARG A 231 -25.84 -26.48 4.77
C ARG A 231 -27.30 -26.01 4.94
N GLU A 232 -28.23 -26.71 4.29
CA GLU A 232 -29.67 -26.40 4.37
C GLU A 232 -30.21 -26.54 5.79
N ALA A 233 -29.75 -27.54 6.56
CA ALA A 233 -30.15 -27.71 7.95
C ALA A 233 -29.66 -26.55 8.86
N ILE A 234 -28.44 -26.04 8.62
CA ILE A 234 -27.92 -24.87 9.33
C ILE A 234 -28.73 -23.61 8.96
N GLU A 235 -29.05 -23.42 7.68
CA GLU A 235 -29.88 -22.29 7.21
C GLU A 235 -31.28 -22.30 7.84
N GLN A 236 -31.91 -23.48 7.94
CA GLN A 236 -33.21 -23.63 8.59
C GLN A 236 -33.15 -23.27 10.09
N ASN A 237 -32.16 -23.78 10.81
CA ASN A 237 -31.97 -23.46 12.23
C ASN A 237 -31.75 -21.96 12.48
N LEU A 238 -30.99 -21.29 11.60
CA LEU A 238 -30.81 -19.85 11.66
C LEU A 238 -32.11 -19.08 11.43
N THR A 239 -32.97 -19.56 10.54
CA THR A 239 -34.28 -18.95 10.26
C THR A 239 -35.21 -19.08 11.48
N VAL A 240 -35.19 -20.23 12.16
CA VAL A 240 -35.98 -20.48 13.38
C VAL A 240 -35.52 -19.60 14.55
N LEU A 241 -34.22 -19.38 14.70
CA LEU A 241 -33.66 -18.52 15.76
C LEU A 241 -33.75 -17.01 15.42
N GLY A 242 -33.95 -16.69 14.15
CA GLY A 242 -34.03 -15.33 13.62
C GLY A 242 -35.42 -14.72 13.60
N ALA A 243 -36.47 -15.53 13.83
CA ALA A 243 -37.87 -15.16 14.03
C ALA A 243 -38.18 -14.85 15.51
#